data_AF-A0A6P7ZFY2-F1
#
_entry.id   AF-A0A6P7ZFY2-F1
#
_cell.length_a   1.000
_cell.length_b   1.000
_cell.length_c   1.000
_cell.angle_alpha   90.00
_cell.angle_beta   90.00
_cell.angle_gamma   90.00
#
_symmetry.space_group_name_H-M   'P 1'
#
loop_
_entity.id
_entity.type
_entity.pdbx_description
1 polymer ?
#
loop_
_entity_poly.entity_id
_entity_poly.type
_entity_poly.pdbx_seq_one_letter_code
_entity_poly.pdbx_strand_id
1 'polypeptide(L)'
;MQSMSIDNGQKSADGLVQRFDKSLEEFYALCNQLEPCLRLAYECLSQSFDSTKHSPTLVPTATKPDAVQAESLPYTQYLSMIKSQISCAKDIHNALLECSKKITGKAPPNQGGL
;
A
#
# COMPACT_ATOMS: atom_id res chain seq x y z
N MET A 1 2.40 65.18 44.40
CA MET A 1 1.63 65.00 43.15
C MET A 1 2.56 65.26 41.98
N GLN A 2 2.77 64.27 41.11
CA GLN A 2 3.21 64.36 39.70
C GLN A 2 3.45 62.90 39.26
N SER A 3 2.36 62.24 38.83
CA SER A 3 1.97 62.05 37.43
C SER A 3 2.55 60.75 36.88
N MET A 4 1.74 59.70 37.06
CA MET A 4 1.80 58.42 36.37
C MET A 4 1.74 58.71 34.86
N SER A 5 2.85 58.57 34.15
CA SER A 5 2.88 58.65 32.69
C SER A 5 2.14 57.43 32.15
N ILE A 6 0.89 57.66 31.75
CA ILE A 6 0.06 56.68 31.05
C ILE A 6 0.62 56.54 29.63
N ASP A 7 1.41 55.47 29.41
CA ASP A 7 1.80 54.96 28.10
C ASP A 7 0.56 54.32 27.45
N ASN A 8 -0.23 55.13 26.74
CA ASN A 8 -1.40 54.64 26.02
C ASN A 8 -1.28 54.99 24.54
N GLY A 9 -1.19 53.95 23.68
CA GLY A 9 -1.88 54.05 22.40
C GLY A 9 -1.38 53.24 21.21
N GLN A 10 -0.11 52.84 21.10
CA GLN A 10 0.41 52.40 19.79
C GLN A 10 0.93 50.95 19.68
N LYS A 11 0.96 50.15 20.76
CA LYS A 11 1.47 48.77 20.69
C LYS A 11 0.46 47.70 20.25
N SER A 12 -0.84 48.04 20.12
CA SER A 12 -1.89 47.01 20.11
C SER A 12 -2.33 46.48 18.73
N ALA A 13 -2.16 47.23 17.64
CA ALA A 13 -2.62 46.79 16.32
C ALA A 13 -1.59 45.90 15.61
N ASP A 14 -0.32 46.29 15.64
CA ASP A 14 0.80 45.56 15.01
C ASP A 14 0.96 44.14 15.59
N GLY A 15 0.85 44.02 16.92
CA GLY A 15 0.89 42.72 17.60
C GLY A 15 -0.34 41.83 17.38
N LEU A 16 -1.46 42.37 16.90
CA LEU A 16 -2.64 41.59 16.51
C LEU A 16 -2.48 41.05 15.09
N VAL A 17 -1.97 41.89 14.18
CA VAL A 17 -1.64 41.50 12.80
C VAL A 17 -0.56 40.41 12.80
N GLN A 18 0.53 40.57 13.56
CA GLN A 18 1.55 39.52 13.71
C GLN A 18 1.01 38.20 14.25
N ARG A 19 0.07 38.25 15.21
CA ARG A 19 -0.53 37.02 15.74
C ARG A 19 -1.41 36.32 14.71
N PHE A 20 -2.15 37.10 13.91
CA PHE A 20 -2.94 36.56 12.81
C PHE A 20 -2.05 35.92 11.74
N ASP A 21 -1.00 36.62 11.30
CA ASP A 21 -0.05 36.12 10.29
C ASP A 21 0.60 34.81 10.76
N LYS A 22 1.00 34.74 12.03
CA LYS A 22 1.53 33.51 12.63
C LYS A 22 0.51 32.37 12.64
N SER A 23 -0.73 32.63 13.05
CA SER A 23 -1.78 31.60 13.03
C SER A 23 -2.09 31.10 11.62
N LEU A 24 -1.97 31.98 10.63
CA LEU A 24 -2.19 31.67 9.22
C LEU A 24 -1.03 30.85 8.63
N GLU A 25 0.21 31.16 9.02
CA GLU A 25 1.38 30.33 8.71
C GLU A 25 1.27 28.92 9.32
N GLU A 26 0.89 28.82 10.60
CA GLU A 26 0.66 27.55 11.29
C GLU A 26 -0.46 26.73 10.61
N PHE A 27 -1.54 27.37 10.18
CA PHE A 27 -2.60 26.73 9.41
C PHE A 27 -2.08 26.12 8.10
N TYR A 28 -1.29 26.88 7.33
CA TYR A 28 -0.72 26.35 6.09
C TYR A 28 0.30 25.24 6.33
N ALA A 29 1.10 25.35 7.39
CA ALA A 29 2.02 24.29 7.79
C ALA A 29 1.25 23.00 8.13
N LEU A 30 0.12 23.10 8.83
CA LEU A 30 -0.75 21.97 9.13
C LEU A 30 -1.37 21.37 7.86
N CYS A 31 -1.86 22.20 6.93
CA CYS A 31 -2.38 21.73 5.64
C CYS A 31 -1.32 20.96 4.83
N ASN A 32 -0.10 21.49 4.77
CA ASN A 32 1.02 20.86 4.06
C ASN A 32 1.43 19.51 4.70
N GLN A 33 1.27 19.35 6.01
CA GLN A 33 1.48 18.07 6.70
C GLN A 33 0.31 17.11 6.53
N LEU A 34 -0.93 17.61 6.51
CA LEU A 34 -2.14 16.79 6.39
C LEU A 34 -2.29 16.16 4.99
N GLU A 35 -1.93 16.89 3.94
CA GLU A 35 -2.01 16.41 2.55
C GLU A 35 -1.29 15.07 2.32
N PRO A 36 0.00 14.89 2.65
CA PRO A 36 0.69 13.62 2.46
C PRO A 36 0.12 12.52 3.35
N CYS A 37 -0.34 12.84 4.57
CA CYS A 37 -0.95 11.86 5.46
C CYS A 37 -2.24 11.27 4.86
N LEU A 38 -3.10 12.13 4.29
CA LEU A 38 -4.33 11.70 3.64
C LEU A 38 -4.06 10.90 2.36
N ARG A 39 -3.07 11.33 1.55
CA ARG A 39 -2.67 10.60 0.34
C ARG A 39 -2.16 9.20 0.68
N LEU A 40 -1.27 9.08 1.65
CA LEU A 40 -0.76 7.79 2.12
C LEU A 40 -1.86 6.91 2.71
N ALA A 41 -2.77 7.48 3.50
CA ALA A 41 -3.90 6.73 4.05
C ALA A 41 -4.81 6.15 2.95
N TYR A 42 -5.06 6.94 1.90
CA TYR A 42 -5.83 6.49 0.74
C TYR A 42 -5.11 5.37 -0.03
N GLU A 43 -3.80 5.51 -0.28
CA GLU A 43 -3.01 4.48 -0.94
C GLU A 43 -2.99 3.18 -0.15
N CYS A 44 -2.81 3.25 1.19
CA CYS A 44 -2.89 2.10 2.08
C CYS A 44 -4.27 1.41 2.02
N LEU A 45 -5.35 2.18 1.95
CA LEU A 45 -6.70 1.65 1.82
C LEU A 45 -6.92 0.98 0.45
N SER A 46 -6.45 1.60 -0.64
CA SER A 46 -6.51 0.99 -1.97
C SER A 46 -5.73 -0.32 -1.99
N GLN A 47 -4.52 -0.31 -1.43
CA GLN A 47 -3.67 -1.49 -1.34
C GLN A 47 -4.31 -2.59 -0.49
N SER A 48 -5.05 -2.27 0.58
CA SER A 48 -5.75 -3.28 1.38
C SER A 48 -6.86 -3.95 0.57
N PHE A 49 -7.65 -3.20 -0.20
CA PHE A 49 -8.66 -3.76 -1.09
C PHE A 49 -8.07 -4.66 -2.17
N ASP A 50 -6.98 -4.23 -2.81
CA ASP A 50 -6.31 -5.00 -3.84
C ASP A 50 -5.67 -6.27 -3.26
N SER A 51 -5.07 -6.16 -2.07
CA SER A 51 -4.55 -7.31 -1.33
C SER A 51 -5.66 -8.31 -1.02
N THR A 52 -6.82 -7.90 -0.54
CA THR A 52 -7.93 -8.83 -0.27
C THR A 52 -8.42 -9.57 -1.53
N LYS A 53 -8.35 -8.93 -2.71
CA LYS A 53 -8.78 -9.55 -3.97
C LYS A 53 -7.76 -10.51 -4.56
N HIS A 54 -6.47 -10.24 -4.38
CA HIS A 54 -5.40 -10.90 -5.13
C HIS A 54 -4.46 -11.73 -4.26
N SER A 55 -4.36 -11.42 -2.97
CA SER A 55 -3.55 -12.18 -2.02
C SER A 55 -4.33 -13.42 -1.55
N PRO A 56 -3.69 -14.60 -1.49
CA PRO A 56 -4.30 -15.77 -0.89
C PRO A 56 -4.67 -15.51 0.57
N THR A 57 -5.94 -15.76 0.93
CA THR A 57 -6.41 -15.67 2.32
C THR A 57 -5.62 -16.64 3.18
N LEU A 58 -5.00 -16.14 4.26
CA LEU A 58 -4.25 -16.95 5.21
C LEU A 58 -5.21 -17.96 5.86
N VAL A 59 -4.83 -19.23 5.83
CA VAL A 59 -5.52 -20.26 6.61
C VAL A 59 -5.26 -20.00 8.09
N PRO A 60 -6.25 -20.15 8.97
CA PRO A 60 -5.99 -20.09 10.40
C PRO A 60 -4.91 -21.07 10.81
N THR A 61 -3.77 -20.54 11.22
CA THR A 61 -2.78 -21.26 11.99
C THR A 61 -2.91 -20.81 13.45
N ALA A 62 -4.04 -21.06 14.11
CA ALA A 62 -4.14 -20.77 15.54
C ALA A 62 -5.07 -21.72 16.31
N THR A 63 -4.46 -22.46 17.22
CA THR A 63 -5.01 -23.21 18.36
C THR A 63 -5.47 -22.31 19.52
N LYS A 64 -5.83 -21.03 19.27
CA LYS A 64 -6.28 -20.11 20.34
C LYS A 64 -7.66 -19.51 20.04
N PRO A 65 -8.62 -19.61 20.98
CA PRO A 65 -10.04 -19.41 20.70
C PRO A 65 -10.56 -17.96 20.65
N ASP A 66 -9.72 -16.93 20.75
CA ASP A 66 -10.22 -15.56 21.07
C ASP A 66 -9.73 -14.45 20.13
N ALA A 67 -9.47 -14.79 18.87
CA ALA A 67 -9.34 -13.78 17.82
C ALA A 67 -10.49 -14.00 16.84
N VAL A 68 -11.39 -13.02 16.74
CA VAL A 68 -12.45 -12.95 15.73
C VAL A 68 -11.79 -12.96 14.35
N GLN A 69 -11.57 -14.15 13.80
CA GLN A 69 -11.07 -14.37 12.45
C GLN A 69 -12.25 -14.24 11.48
N ALA A 70 -12.57 -13.02 11.10
CA ALA A 70 -13.70 -12.75 10.21
C ALA A 70 -13.49 -13.32 8.79
N GLU A 71 -12.26 -13.64 8.38
CA GLU A 71 -11.93 -14.09 7.01
C GLU A 71 -11.05 -15.34 7.01
N SER A 72 -11.45 -16.36 7.77
CA SER A 72 -10.86 -17.69 7.65
C SER A 72 -11.47 -18.45 6.48
N LEU A 73 -10.62 -18.95 5.56
CA LEU A 73 -11.05 -19.84 4.50
C LEU A 73 -11.34 -21.26 5.07
N PRO A 74 -12.52 -21.86 4.83
CA PRO A 74 -12.79 -23.25 5.22
C PRO A 74 -11.74 -24.21 4.67
N TYR A 75 -11.35 -25.22 5.45
CA TYR A 75 -10.30 -26.17 5.06
C TYR A 75 -10.56 -26.86 3.70
N THR A 76 -11.82 -27.13 3.38
CA THR A 76 -12.22 -27.71 2.08
C THR A 76 -11.95 -26.77 0.91
N GLN A 77 -12.21 -25.47 1.08
CA GLN A 77 -11.91 -24.44 0.09
C GLN A 77 -10.40 -24.21 -0.03
N TYR A 78 -9.67 -24.24 1.09
CA TYR A 78 -8.21 -24.21 1.09
C TYR A 78 -7.59 -25.36 0.29
N LEU A 79 -8.07 -26.59 0.50
CA LEU A 79 -7.61 -27.75 -0.26
C LEU A 79 -7.86 -27.59 -1.76
N SER A 80 -9.01 -27.04 -2.15
CA SER A 80 -9.33 -26.74 -3.55
C SER A 80 -8.36 -25.70 -4.14
N MET A 81 -8.11 -24.60 -3.41
CA MET A 81 -7.17 -23.56 -3.80
C MET A 81 -5.75 -24.10 -4.00
N ILE A 82 -5.22 -24.86 -3.03
CA ILE A 82 -3.88 -25.44 -3.11
C ILE A 82 -3.75 -26.41 -4.28
N LYS A 83 -4.77 -27.25 -4.53
CA LYS A 83 -4.77 -28.14 -5.71
C LYS A 83 -4.71 -27.34 -7.02
N SER A 84 -5.47 -26.25 -7.12
CA SER A 84 -5.44 -25.37 -8.28
C SER A 84 -4.07 -24.70 -8.46
N GLN A 85 -3.45 -24.22 -7.39
CA GLN A 85 -2.11 -23.62 -7.43
C GLN A 85 -1.04 -24.64 -7.87
N ILE A 86 -1.11 -25.88 -7.35
CA ILE A 86 -0.23 -26.97 -7.76
C ILE A 86 -0.41 -27.28 -9.26
N SER A 87 -1.65 -27.31 -9.75
CA SER A 87 -1.93 -27.53 -11.18
C SER A 87 -1.34 -26.41 -12.04
N CYS A 88 -1.60 -25.15 -11.68
CA CYS A 88 -1.06 -23.99 -12.39
C CYS A 88 0.48 -24.01 -12.44
N ALA A 89 1.14 -24.31 -11.33
CA ALA A 89 2.60 -24.43 -11.28
C ALA A 89 3.12 -25.56 -12.19
N LYS A 90 2.42 -26.69 -12.26
CA LYS A 90 2.74 -27.79 -13.18
C LYS A 90 2.55 -27.37 -14.64
N ASP A 91 1.49 -26.65 -14.95
CA ASP A 91 1.20 -26.19 -16.31
C ASP A 91 2.27 -25.20 -16.79
N ILE A 92 2.69 -24.27 -15.93
CA ILE A 92 3.81 -23.35 -16.20
C ILE A 92 5.10 -24.15 -16.41
N HIS A 93 5.41 -25.10 -15.52
CA HIS A 93 6.60 -25.93 -15.64
C HIS A 93 6.62 -26.71 -16.96
N ASN A 94 5.50 -27.33 -17.33
CA ASN A 94 5.36 -28.07 -18.57
C ASN A 94 5.55 -27.16 -19.78
N ALA A 95 4.92 -25.97 -19.78
CA ALA A 95 5.10 -25.00 -20.86
C ALA A 95 6.56 -24.58 -21.02
N LEU A 96 7.25 -24.27 -19.91
CA LEU A 96 8.68 -23.93 -19.93
C LEU A 96 9.54 -25.09 -20.40
N LEU A 97 9.24 -26.32 -19.96
CA LEU A 97 9.96 -27.54 -20.36
C LEU A 97 9.81 -27.81 -21.86
N GLU A 98 8.59 -27.70 -22.40
CA GLU A 98 8.34 -27.86 -23.84
C GLU A 98 9.03 -26.77 -24.67
N CYS A 99 9.02 -25.52 -24.21
CA CYS A 99 9.79 -24.44 -24.84
C CYS A 99 11.29 -24.74 -24.85
N SER A 100 11.85 -25.19 -23.71
CA SER A 100 13.26 -25.57 -23.60
C SER A 100 13.64 -26.69 -24.57
N LYS A 101 12.79 -27.73 -24.68
CA LYS A 101 12.97 -28.83 -25.65
C LYS A 101 13.00 -28.35 -27.10
N LYS A 102 12.16 -27.38 -27.47
CA LYS A 102 12.16 -26.78 -28.82
C LYS A 102 13.44 -26.00 -29.11
N ILE A 103 14.01 -25.34 -28.10
CA ILE A 103 15.25 -24.55 -28.24
C ILE A 103 16.48 -25.47 -28.31
N THR A 104 16.53 -26.52 -27.49
CA THR A 104 17.65 -27.48 -27.46
C THR A 104 17.56 -28.55 -28.55
N GLY A 105 16.36 -28.75 -29.11
CA GLY A 105 16.11 -29.57 -30.28
C GLY A 105 16.74 -28.95 -31.52
N LYS A 106 18.01 -29.31 -31.74
CA LYS A 106 18.86 -29.00 -32.90
C LYS A 106 18.03 -28.83 -34.19
N ALA A 107 18.05 -27.63 -34.77
CA ALA A 107 17.62 -27.42 -36.15
C ALA A 107 18.34 -28.44 -37.05
N PRO A 108 17.65 -29.15 -37.96
CA PRO A 108 18.32 -30.07 -38.86
C PRO A 108 19.40 -29.30 -39.63
N PRO A 109 20.60 -29.86 -39.81
CA PRO A 109 21.60 -29.24 -40.66
C PRO A 109 20.97 -29.12 -42.05
N ASN A 110 20.85 -27.86 -42.49
CA ASN A 110 20.50 -27.46 -43.84
C ASN A 110 21.10 -28.47 -44.83
N GLN A 111 20.26 -29.22 -45.54
CA GLN A 111 20.72 -30.02 -46.68
C GLN A 111 21.19 -29.02 -47.75
N GLY A 112 22.47 -28.67 -47.66
CA GLY A 112 23.21 -27.97 -48.69
C GLY A 112 23.36 -28.91 -49.89
N GLY A 113 23.05 -28.36 -51.06
CA GLY A 113 22.80 -29.11 -52.27
C GLY A 113 23.99 -29.89 -52.82
N LEU A 114 23.63 -30.79 -53.73
CA LEU A 114 24.18 -30.92 -55.08
C LEU A 114 23.05 -31.39 -56.00
#